data_AF-A0A537W654-F1
#
_entry.id   AF-A0A537W654-F1
#
_cell.length_a   1.000
_cell.length_b   1.000
_cell.length_c   1.000
_cell.angle_alpha   90.00
_cell.angle_beta   90.00
_cell.angle_gamma   90.00
#
_symmetry.space_group_name_H-M   'P 1'
#
loop_
_entity.id
_entity.type
_entity.pdbx_description
1 polymer ?
#
loop_
_entity_poly.entity_id
_entity_poly.type
_entity_poly.pdbx_seq_one_letter_code
_entity_poly.pdbx_strand_id
1 'polypeptide(L)'
;STSERAVQRLYDLPEAALIDMGDFVGGTLKYLRRHPVPRLTLAGGFAKIAKLAQGHLDLHSSRSRLDAAALANMLAGRGADPATVAAASEADSAGAILELAGERREALAEAVGWQAREVALATLSGATAVEVAIVGRDGEFLGRVGAMT
;
A
#
# COMPACT_ATOMS: atom_id res chain seq x y z
N SER A 1 -12.21 9.93 0.56
CA SER A 1 -12.00 8.78 -0.35
C SER A 1 -12.49 7.47 0.28
N THR A 2 -12.55 6.36 -0.48
CA THR A 2 -12.99 5.03 0.04
C THR A 2 -12.07 4.52 1.16
N SER A 3 -10.76 4.70 1.03
CA SER A 3 -9.78 4.29 2.06
C SER A 3 -9.89 5.10 3.35
N GLU A 4 -10.14 6.42 3.26
CA GLU A 4 -10.40 7.26 4.44
C GLU A 4 -11.59 6.74 5.25
N ARG A 5 -12.74 6.48 4.58
CA ARG A 5 -13.94 5.96 5.24
C ARG A 5 -13.74 4.58 5.86
N ALA A 6 -12.88 3.74 5.27
CA ALA A 6 -12.57 2.42 5.82
C ALA A 6 -11.76 2.55 7.13
N VAL A 7 -10.71 3.38 7.14
CA VAL A 7 -9.86 3.57 8.33
C VAL A 7 -10.55 4.38 9.41
N GLN A 8 -11.39 5.35 9.04
CA GLN A 8 -12.21 6.10 9.99
C GLN A 8 -13.14 5.17 10.77
N ARG A 9 -13.83 4.23 10.08
CA ARG A 9 -14.68 3.23 10.71
C ARG A 9 -13.89 2.23 11.56
N LEU A 10 -12.70 1.85 11.10
CA LEU A 10 -11.85 0.89 11.82
C LEU A 10 -11.40 1.41 13.19
N TYR A 11 -11.05 2.69 13.27
CA TYR A 11 -10.46 3.31 14.46
C TYR A 11 -11.37 4.31 15.17
N ASP A 12 -12.64 4.42 14.75
CA ASP A 12 -13.61 5.40 15.24
C ASP A 12 -13.03 6.84 15.29
N LEU A 13 -12.33 7.22 14.21
CA LEU A 13 -11.55 8.45 14.20
C LEU A 13 -12.43 9.68 13.92
N PRO A 14 -12.17 10.82 14.60
CA PRO A 14 -12.73 12.08 14.19
C PRO A 14 -12.14 12.48 12.82
N GLU A 15 -12.90 13.24 12.03
CA GLU A 15 -12.46 13.69 10.70
C GLU A 15 -11.10 14.41 10.73
N ALA A 16 -10.83 15.18 11.78
CA ALA A 16 -9.56 15.88 11.98
C ALA A 16 -8.33 14.97 12.13
N ALA A 17 -8.52 13.68 12.43
CA ALA A 17 -7.44 12.70 12.49
C ALA A 17 -7.09 12.11 11.11
N LEU A 18 -7.88 12.45 10.07
CA LEU A 18 -7.61 12.07 8.68
C LEU A 18 -6.84 13.20 7.99
N ILE A 19 -5.69 12.85 7.45
CA ILE A 19 -4.90 13.76 6.59
C ILE A 19 -4.89 13.14 5.20
N ASP A 20 -5.44 13.84 4.22
CA ASP A 20 -5.30 13.45 2.82
C ASP A 20 -3.86 13.71 2.36
N MET A 21 -3.10 12.63 2.16
CA MET A 21 -1.74 12.69 1.62
C MET A 21 -1.71 12.86 0.10
N GLY A 22 -2.85 12.72 -0.58
CA GLY A 22 -2.96 12.72 -2.02
C GLY A 22 -2.07 11.65 -2.66
N ASP A 23 -1.25 12.07 -3.62
CA ASP A 23 -0.23 11.22 -4.25
C ASP A 23 1.18 11.45 -3.69
N PHE A 24 1.35 12.39 -2.74
CA PHE A 24 2.66 12.85 -2.26
C PHE A 24 3.01 12.30 -0.87
N VAL A 25 3.02 10.97 -0.72
CA VAL A 25 3.39 10.31 0.55
C VAL A 25 4.78 10.70 1.05
N GLY A 26 5.72 11.02 0.14
CA GLY A 26 7.05 11.49 0.50
C GLY A 26 7.06 12.80 1.28
N GLY A 27 6.16 13.73 0.97
CA GLY A 27 6.02 14.99 1.72
C GLY A 27 5.59 14.73 3.15
N THR A 28 4.55 13.92 3.32
CA THR A 28 4.03 13.48 4.62
C THR A 28 5.10 12.80 5.47
N LEU A 29 5.80 11.80 4.92
CA LEU A 29 6.84 11.07 5.65
C LEU A 29 8.03 11.98 6.03
N LYS A 30 8.45 12.90 5.14
CA LYS A 30 9.53 13.87 5.44
C LYS A 30 9.13 14.88 6.52
N TYR A 31 7.85 15.25 6.59
CA TYR A 31 7.32 16.09 7.65
C TYR A 31 7.30 15.34 8.98
N LEU A 32 6.73 14.13 9.00
CA LEU A 32 6.64 13.30 10.20
C LEU A 32 8.00 12.86 10.74
N ARG A 33 9.03 12.75 9.88
CA ARG A 33 10.41 12.57 10.34
C ARG A 33 10.88 13.69 11.28
N ARG A 34 10.44 14.92 11.06
CA ARG A 34 10.76 16.12 11.88
C ARG A 34 9.72 16.36 12.99
N HIS A 35 8.50 15.89 12.79
CA HIS A 35 7.37 16.05 13.70
C HIS A 35 6.73 14.68 13.96
N PRO A 36 7.41 13.80 14.71
CA PRO A 36 6.96 12.43 14.87
C PRO A 36 5.65 12.37 15.64
N VAL A 37 4.78 11.48 15.20
CA VAL A 37 3.58 11.06 15.93
C VAL A 37 3.77 9.62 16.40
N PRO A 38 3.12 9.19 17.49
CA PRO A 38 3.30 7.82 17.99
C PRO A 38 2.90 6.74 16.98
N ARG A 39 1.81 6.98 16.23
CA ARG A 39 1.19 6.01 15.32
C ARG A 39 0.79 6.68 14.01
N LEU A 40 1.15 6.06 12.89
CA LEU A 40 0.75 6.46 11.54
C LEU A 40 0.15 5.26 10.82
N THR A 41 -1.06 5.41 10.30
CA THR A 41 -1.67 4.45 9.37
C THR A 41 -1.65 5.02 7.95
N LEU A 42 -0.93 4.38 7.04
CA LEU A 42 -0.95 4.69 5.62
C LEU A 42 -2.04 3.87 4.94
N ALA A 43 -3.15 4.54 4.61
CA ALA A 43 -4.32 3.92 3.99
C ALA A 43 -4.41 4.27 2.52
N GLY A 44 -4.57 3.29 1.64
CA GLY A 44 -4.71 3.56 0.21
C GLY A 44 -5.13 2.35 -0.62
N GLY A 45 -5.50 2.62 -1.86
CA GLY A 45 -5.75 1.56 -2.84
C GLY A 45 -4.46 0.82 -3.23
N PHE A 46 -4.59 -0.44 -3.65
CA PHE A 46 -3.47 -1.31 -3.97
C PHE A 46 -2.43 -0.67 -4.91
N ALA A 47 -2.86 0.03 -5.96
CA ALA A 47 -1.95 0.67 -6.91
C ALA A 47 -0.98 1.68 -6.25
N LYS A 48 -1.49 2.51 -5.34
CA LYS A 48 -0.68 3.53 -4.65
C LYS A 48 0.28 2.88 -3.66
N ILE A 49 -0.21 1.91 -2.89
CA ILE A 49 0.63 1.21 -1.91
C ILE A 49 1.68 0.33 -2.60
N ALA A 50 1.36 -0.29 -3.74
CA ALA A 50 2.33 -1.04 -4.54
C ALA A 50 3.47 -0.15 -5.06
N LYS A 51 3.17 1.07 -5.49
CA LYS A 51 4.20 2.05 -5.87
C LYS A 51 5.08 2.44 -4.68
N LEU A 52 4.48 2.64 -3.50
CA LEU A 52 5.25 2.89 -2.29
C LEU A 52 6.15 1.70 -1.94
N ALA A 53 5.65 0.46 -2.04
CA ALA A 53 6.44 -0.76 -1.86
C ALA A 53 7.63 -0.84 -2.84
N GLN A 54 7.47 -0.28 -4.04
CA GLN A 54 8.53 -0.17 -5.04
C GLN A 54 9.48 1.02 -4.82
N GLY A 55 9.34 1.75 -3.71
CA GLY A 55 10.21 2.86 -3.33
C GLY A 55 9.78 4.22 -3.88
N HIS A 56 8.65 4.32 -4.59
CA HIS A 56 8.15 5.60 -5.08
C HIS A 56 7.53 6.41 -3.93
N LEU A 57 8.02 7.64 -3.76
CA LEU A 57 7.49 8.61 -2.80
C LEU A 57 6.48 9.60 -3.42
N ASP A 58 6.37 9.57 -4.74
CA ASP A 58 5.32 10.22 -5.54
C ASP A 58 4.53 9.12 -6.25
N LEU A 59 3.28 8.95 -5.84
CA LEU A 59 2.41 7.84 -6.21
C LEU A 59 1.56 8.15 -7.45
N HIS A 60 1.68 9.37 -8.00
CA HIS A 60 0.87 9.79 -9.14
C HIS A 60 1.23 8.98 -10.39
N SER A 61 0.23 8.54 -11.16
CA SER A 61 0.41 7.67 -12.35
C SER A 61 1.32 8.27 -13.43
N SER A 62 1.32 9.59 -13.59
CA SER A 62 2.21 10.28 -14.53
C SER A 62 3.66 10.44 -14.05
N ARG A 63 3.93 10.23 -12.75
CA ARG A 63 5.25 10.46 -12.13
C ARG A 63 5.96 9.18 -11.72
N SER A 64 5.21 8.12 -11.45
CA SER A 64 5.73 6.79 -11.17
C SER A 64 4.99 5.73 -11.98
N ARG A 65 5.76 4.81 -12.56
CA ARG A 65 5.22 3.61 -13.23
C ARG A 65 5.31 2.45 -12.27
N LEU A 66 4.29 1.60 -12.30
CA LEU A 66 4.28 0.37 -11.53
C LEU A 66 5.20 -0.65 -12.20
N ASP A 67 6.07 -1.29 -11.45
CA ASP A 67 6.81 -2.46 -11.91
C ASP A 67 5.93 -3.71 -11.77
N ALA A 68 5.31 -4.12 -12.88
CA ALA A 68 4.45 -5.30 -12.93
C ALA A 68 5.24 -6.61 -12.69
N ALA A 69 6.48 -6.68 -13.18
CA ALA A 69 7.34 -7.85 -13.01
C ALA A 69 7.69 -8.08 -11.53
N ALA A 70 7.94 -7.01 -10.77
CA ALA A 70 8.15 -7.11 -9.33
C ALA A 70 6.94 -7.70 -8.60
N LEU A 71 5.71 -7.30 -8.98
CA LEU A 71 4.48 -7.86 -8.39
C LEU A 71 4.21 -9.30 -8.84
N ALA A 72 4.54 -9.63 -10.09
CA ALA A 72 4.46 -11.00 -10.59
C ALA A 72 5.41 -11.94 -9.83
N ASN A 73 6.64 -11.48 -9.55
CA ASN A 73 7.58 -12.20 -8.71
C ASN A 73 7.07 -12.37 -7.28
N MET A 74 6.36 -11.36 -6.74
CA MET A 74 5.69 -11.51 -5.46
C MET A 74 4.63 -12.61 -5.51
N LEU A 75 3.80 -12.68 -6.56
CA LEU A 75 2.81 -13.74 -6.75
C LEU A 75 3.45 -15.13 -6.86
N ALA A 76 4.55 -15.26 -7.59
CA ALA A 76 5.31 -16.51 -7.70
C ALA A 76 5.72 -17.02 -6.31
N GLY A 77 6.26 -16.13 -5.47
CA GLY A 77 6.62 -16.45 -4.07
C GLY A 77 5.44 -16.84 -3.18
N ARG A 78 4.19 -16.62 -3.63
CA ARG A 78 2.96 -17.01 -2.94
C ARG A 78 2.26 -18.17 -3.67
N GLY A 79 2.96 -18.88 -4.54
CA GLY A 79 2.49 -20.11 -5.17
C GLY A 79 1.57 -19.90 -6.38
N ALA A 80 1.56 -18.72 -7.00
CA ALA A 80 0.93 -18.56 -8.31
C ALA A 80 1.61 -19.46 -9.34
N ASP A 81 0.83 -20.05 -10.23
CA ASP A 81 1.36 -20.89 -11.30
C ASP A 81 2.11 -20.05 -12.36
N PRO A 82 2.98 -20.67 -13.17
CA PRO A 82 3.79 -19.95 -14.15
C PRO A 82 2.97 -19.12 -15.16
N ALA A 83 1.77 -19.56 -15.54
CA ALA A 83 0.93 -18.83 -16.50
C ALA A 83 0.37 -17.55 -15.86
N THR A 84 -0.09 -17.64 -14.62
CA THR A 84 -0.52 -16.46 -13.84
C THR A 84 0.62 -15.46 -13.65
N VAL A 85 1.84 -15.94 -13.34
CA VAL A 85 3.02 -15.06 -13.17
C VAL A 85 3.39 -14.38 -14.49
N ALA A 86 3.40 -15.11 -15.60
CA ALA A 86 3.69 -14.53 -16.92
C ALA A 86 2.67 -13.45 -17.30
N ALA A 87 1.37 -13.74 -17.15
CA ALA A 87 0.30 -12.79 -17.43
C ALA A 87 0.39 -11.54 -16.53
N ALA A 88 0.68 -11.71 -15.23
CA ALA A 88 0.82 -10.60 -14.31
C ALA A 88 2.04 -9.71 -14.64
N SER A 89 3.12 -10.29 -15.16
CA SER A 89 4.33 -9.54 -15.52
C SER A 89 4.12 -8.63 -16.74
N GLU A 90 3.13 -8.93 -17.59
CA GLU A 90 2.80 -8.12 -18.78
C GLU A 90 1.57 -7.21 -18.57
N ALA A 91 0.98 -7.22 -17.39
CA ALA A 91 -0.24 -6.48 -17.12
C ALA A 91 -0.01 -4.96 -17.03
N ASP A 92 -0.89 -4.18 -17.69
CA ASP A 92 -0.81 -2.71 -17.77
C ASP A 92 -1.24 -1.98 -16.49
N SER A 93 -1.80 -2.68 -15.51
CA SER A 93 -2.31 -2.04 -14.29
C SER A 93 -2.24 -2.91 -13.06
N ALA A 94 -2.13 -2.26 -11.89
CA ALA A 94 -2.21 -2.93 -10.60
C ALA A 94 -3.55 -3.65 -10.37
N GLY A 95 -4.63 -3.15 -10.99
CA GLY A 95 -5.96 -3.78 -10.93
C GLY A 95 -5.98 -5.12 -11.66
N ALA A 96 -5.44 -5.16 -12.88
CA ALA A 96 -5.33 -6.39 -13.66
C ALA A 96 -4.45 -7.44 -12.94
N ILE A 97 -3.36 -7.01 -12.29
CA ILE A 97 -2.52 -7.91 -11.49
C ILE A 97 -3.29 -8.48 -10.29
N LEU A 98 -4.11 -7.68 -9.61
CA LEU A 98 -4.96 -8.16 -8.52
C LEU A 98 -6.05 -9.12 -9.01
N GLU A 99 -6.62 -8.89 -10.19
CA GLU A 99 -7.58 -9.80 -10.80
C GLU A 99 -6.93 -11.14 -11.13
N LEU A 100 -5.74 -11.13 -11.74
CA LEU A 100 -4.94 -12.32 -12.01
C LEU A 100 -4.51 -13.04 -10.73
N ALA A 101 -4.31 -12.32 -9.62
CA ALA A 101 -4.00 -12.93 -8.33
C ALA A 101 -5.13 -13.83 -7.80
N GLY A 102 -6.39 -13.56 -8.17
CA GLY A 102 -7.55 -14.35 -7.75
C GLY A 102 -7.62 -14.53 -6.23
N GLU A 103 -7.67 -15.79 -5.78
CA GLU A 103 -7.67 -16.16 -4.36
C GLU A 103 -6.43 -15.69 -3.59
N ARG A 104 -5.33 -15.36 -4.29
CA ARG A 104 -4.08 -14.87 -3.70
C ARG A 104 -4.04 -13.36 -3.52
N ARG A 105 -5.11 -12.63 -3.86
CA ARG A 105 -5.18 -11.17 -3.77
C ARG A 105 -4.80 -10.63 -2.39
N GLU A 106 -5.23 -11.29 -1.32
CA GLU A 106 -4.97 -10.88 0.06
C GLU A 106 -3.51 -11.14 0.45
N ALA A 107 -2.97 -12.29 0.07
CA ALA A 107 -1.55 -12.62 0.28
C ALA A 107 -0.62 -11.68 -0.50
N LEU A 108 -1.00 -11.28 -1.72
CA LEU A 108 -0.28 -10.27 -2.50
C LEU A 108 -0.38 -8.88 -1.84
N ALA A 109 -1.56 -8.48 -1.39
CA ALA A 109 -1.76 -7.21 -0.70
C ALA A 109 -0.94 -7.16 0.60
N GLU A 110 -0.94 -8.22 1.40
CA GLU A 110 -0.13 -8.29 2.63
C GLU A 110 1.37 -8.13 2.33
N ALA A 111 1.87 -8.84 1.32
CA ALA A 111 3.25 -8.74 0.87
C ALA A 111 3.64 -7.31 0.47
N VAL A 112 2.80 -6.68 -0.34
CA VAL A 112 2.95 -5.29 -0.77
C VAL A 112 2.90 -4.35 0.44
N GLY A 113 1.98 -4.60 1.37
CA GLY A 113 1.84 -3.82 2.59
C GLY A 113 3.11 -3.84 3.44
N TRP A 114 3.69 -5.03 3.67
CA TRP A 114 4.94 -5.16 4.44
C TRP A 114 6.07 -4.41 3.77
N GLN A 115 6.24 -4.55 2.46
CA GLN A 115 7.31 -3.85 1.75
C GLN A 115 7.10 -2.33 1.71
N ALA A 116 5.86 -1.85 1.54
CA ALA A 116 5.55 -0.42 1.64
C ALA A 116 5.85 0.14 3.04
N ARG A 117 5.58 -0.65 4.09
CA ARG A 117 5.90 -0.29 5.46
C ARG A 117 7.40 -0.12 5.67
N GLU A 118 8.22 -1.01 5.11
CA GLU A 118 9.69 -0.89 5.19
C GLU A 118 10.18 0.39 4.49
N VAL A 119 9.65 0.73 3.32
CA VAL A 119 9.97 2.00 2.63
C VAL A 119 9.58 3.22 3.47
N ALA A 120 8.40 3.19 4.09
CA ALA A 120 7.94 4.26 4.96
C ALA A 120 8.85 4.43 6.19
N LEU A 121 9.19 3.32 6.87
CA LEU A 121 10.07 3.32 8.04
C LEU A 121 11.48 3.80 7.68
N ALA A 122 12.03 3.39 6.54
CA ALA A 122 13.33 3.86 6.05
C ALA A 122 13.36 5.38 5.79
N THR A 123 12.20 5.98 5.51
CA THR A 123 12.07 7.43 5.31
C THR A 123 11.91 8.19 6.63
N LEU A 124 11.38 7.53 7.68
CA LEU A 124 11.15 8.09 9.01
C LEU A 124 12.41 8.01 9.89
N SER A 125 12.34 8.56 11.11
CA SER A 125 13.44 8.60 12.09
C SER A 125 13.31 7.57 13.22
N GLY A 126 12.39 6.60 13.11
CA GLY A 126 12.18 5.52 14.09
C GLY A 126 11.27 5.86 15.27
N ALA A 127 10.80 7.11 15.40
CA ALA A 127 9.92 7.55 16.48
C ALA A 127 8.41 7.36 16.19
N THR A 128 8.06 6.87 15.00
CA THR A 128 6.68 6.64 14.57
C THR A 128 6.48 5.17 14.23
N ALA A 129 5.53 4.53 14.89
CA ALA A 129 5.05 3.21 14.47
C ALA A 129 4.20 3.37 13.21
N VAL A 130 4.40 2.49 12.22
CA VAL A 130 3.69 2.53 10.93
C VAL A 130 2.84 1.28 10.72
N GLU A 131 1.58 1.50 10.39
CA GLU A 131 0.65 0.50 9.84
C GLU A 131 0.40 0.85 8.37
N VAL A 132 0.23 -0.17 7.53
CA VAL A 132 -0.22 0.00 6.14
C VAL A 132 -1.52 -0.75 5.95
N ALA A 133 -2.53 -0.05 5.43
CA ALA A 133 -3.85 -0.60 5.16
C ALA A 133 -4.20 -0.44 3.68
N ILE A 134 -4.36 -1.57 2.99
CA ILE A 134 -4.74 -1.62 1.57
C ILE A 134 -6.24 -1.85 1.48
N VAL A 135 -6.93 -0.95 0.80
CA VAL A 135 -8.39 -0.95 0.69
C VAL A 135 -8.80 -1.20 -0.76
N GLY A 136 -9.74 -2.13 -0.95
CA GLY A 136 -10.37 -2.42 -2.22
C GLY A 136 -11.31 -1.30 -2.69
N ARG A 137 -11.79 -1.38 -3.92
CA ARG A 137 -12.74 -0.38 -4.47
C ARG A 137 -14.13 -0.49 -3.82
N ASP A 138 -14.47 -1.67 -3.33
CA ASP A 138 -15.65 -1.99 -2.52
C ASP A 138 -15.58 -1.40 -1.10
N GLY A 139 -14.40 -0.94 -0.67
CA GLY A 139 -14.17 -0.39 0.67
C GLY A 139 -13.81 -1.42 1.72
N GLU A 140 -13.62 -2.69 1.32
CA GLU A 140 -13.12 -3.74 2.18
C GLU A 140 -11.59 -3.72 2.25
N PHE A 141 -11.02 -4.20 3.35
CA PHE A 141 -9.57 -4.31 3.47
C PHE A 141 -9.08 -5.53 2.68
N LEU A 142 -8.13 -5.30 1.77
CA LEU A 142 -7.42 -6.37 1.06
C LEU A 142 -6.21 -6.87 1.87
N GLY A 143 -5.65 -6.03 2.74
CA GLY A 143 -4.54 -6.38 3.59
C GLY A 143 -4.24 -5.28 4.59
N ARG A 144 -3.82 -5.66 5.81
CA ARG A 144 -3.45 -4.73 6.86
C ARG A 144 -2.26 -5.27 7.63
N VAL A 145 -1.16 -4.52 7.65
CA VAL A 145 0.11 -4.96 8.23
C VAL A 145 0.66 -3.96 9.22
N GLY A 146 1.39 -4.45 10.23
CA GLY A 146 1.88 -3.61 11.31
C GLY A 146 0.75 -2.99 12.14
N ALA A 147 -0.42 -3.65 12.18
CA ALA A 147 -1.57 -3.22 12.95
C ALA A 147 -1.17 -2.99 14.40
N MET A 148 -1.55 -1.83 14.92
CA MET A 148 -1.24 -1.44 16.29
C MET A 148 -2.51 -1.61 17.11
N THR A 149 -2.42 -2.36 18.21
CA THR A 149 -3.51 -2.51 19.19
C THR A 149 -3.65 -1.26 20.04
#